data_AF-A0A2P5CT45-F1
#
_entry.id   AF-A0A2P5CT45-F1
#
_cell.length_a   1.000
_cell.length_b   1.000
_cell.length_c   1.000
_cell.angle_alpha   90.00
_cell.angle_beta   90.00
_cell.angle_gamma   90.00
#
_symmetry.space_group_name_H-M   'P 1'
#
loop_
_entity.id
_entity.type
_entity.pdbx_description
1 polymer ?
#
loop_
_entity_poly.entity_id
_entity_poly.type
_entity_poly.pdbx_seq_one_letter_code
_entity_poly.pdbx_strand_id
1 'polypeptide(L)'
;MLGRSATVSMLAISTAGIVTLLGQWLLVGHWDELDGFIGLVGGIAAIPSGCSVVEPWAAVVCGLSVAFVLIGLNHFVLRLRFDDPFEAAQLYCWRGALGLIFTGLFAKEKFVIQAYNSPGESVLSRPFGLLMGGGWDLLGAQVVELLAIVGWVSVTHFSGFYTSLES
;
A
#
# COMPACT_ATOMS: atom_id res chain seq x y z
N MET A 1 -13.12 17.15 -5.39
CA MET A 1 -12.00 16.31 -4.90
C MET A 1 -12.51 15.08 -4.17
N LEU A 2 -13.36 15.24 -3.15
CA LEU A 2 -13.95 14.14 -2.38
C LEU A 2 -14.59 13.01 -3.21
N GLY A 3 -15.44 13.34 -4.20
CA GLY A 3 -16.11 12.31 -5.03
C GLY A 3 -15.16 11.45 -5.87
N ARG A 4 -14.04 12.03 -6.34
CA ARG A 4 -13.01 11.29 -7.10
C ARG A 4 -12.20 10.37 -6.20
N SER A 5 -11.78 10.87 -5.05
CA SER A 5 -11.02 10.07 -4.09
C SER A 5 -11.84 8.90 -3.55
N ALA A 6 -13.15 9.08 -3.34
CA ALA A 6 -14.05 8.00 -2.98
C ALA A 6 -14.13 6.90 -4.07
N THR A 7 -14.26 7.29 -5.35
CA THR A 7 -14.30 6.33 -6.45
C THR A 7 -12.98 5.59 -6.65
N VAL A 8 -11.86 6.31 -6.54
CA VAL A 8 -10.50 5.72 -6.57
C VAL A 8 -10.32 4.70 -5.45
N SER A 9 -10.75 5.03 -4.23
CA SER A 9 -10.71 4.12 -3.09
C SER A 9 -11.56 2.87 -3.31
N MET A 10 -12.81 3.04 -3.71
CA MET A 10 -13.72 1.90 -3.92
C MET A 10 -13.24 0.98 -5.06
N LEU A 11 -12.69 1.55 -6.14
CA LEU A 11 -12.11 0.78 -7.24
C LEU A 11 -10.92 -0.06 -6.76
N ALA A 12 -9.93 0.55 -6.09
CA ALA A 12 -8.76 -0.17 -5.61
C ALA A 12 -9.13 -1.28 -4.61
N ILE A 13 -10.03 -0.98 -3.67
CA ILE A 13 -10.50 -1.94 -2.65
C ILE A 13 -11.22 -3.12 -3.31
N SER A 14 -12.13 -2.86 -4.25
CA SER A 14 -12.91 -3.91 -4.91
C SER A 14 -12.03 -4.77 -5.81
N THR A 15 -11.11 -4.16 -6.56
CA THR A 15 -10.15 -4.89 -7.40
C THR A 15 -9.22 -5.75 -6.56
N ALA A 16 -8.69 -5.25 -5.44
CA ALA A 16 -7.82 -6.04 -4.56
C ALA A 16 -8.55 -7.26 -3.98
N GLY A 17 -9.80 -7.10 -3.53
CA GLY A 17 -10.61 -8.20 -3.02
C GLY A 17 -10.91 -9.27 -4.06
N ILE A 18 -11.43 -8.87 -5.23
CA ILE A 18 -11.80 -9.80 -6.32
C ILE A 18 -10.58 -10.56 -6.83
N VAL A 19 -9.45 -9.88 -7.02
CA VAL A 19 -8.23 -10.50 -7.56
C VAL A 19 -7.62 -11.45 -6.55
N THR A 20 -7.64 -11.12 -5.25
CA THR A 20 -7.14 -12.02 -4.21
C THR A 20 -8.00 -13.27 -4.12
N LEU A 21 -9.33 -13.14 -4.14
CA LEU A 21 -10.26 -14.28 -4.19
C LEU A 21 -10.00 -15.18 -5.39
N LEU A 22 -10.02 -14.60 -6.59
CA LEU A 22 -9.85 -15.39 -7.82
C LEU A 22 -8.46 -16.00 -7.90
N GLY A 23 -7.43 -15.30 -7.45
CA GLY A 23 -6.05 -15.79 -7.46
C GLY A 23 -5.81 -16.93 -6.47
N GLN A 24 -6.35 -16.84 -5.26
CA GLN A 24 -6.29 -17.95 -4.30
C GLN A 24 -7.14 -19.14 -4.77
N TRP A 25 -8.32 -18.88 -5.33
CA TRP A 25 -9.14 -19.92 -5.93
C TRP A 25 -8.40 -20.69 -7.04
N LEU A 26 -7.69 -19.97 -7.93
CA LEU A 26 -6.91 -20.60 -9.00
C LEU A 26 -5.72 -21.43 -8.49
N LEU A 27 -5.13 -21.09 -7.35
CA LEU A 27 -3.95 -21.77 -6.80
C LEU A 27 -4.29 -22.92 -5.87
N VAL A 28 -5.29 -22.73 -5.00
CA VAL A 28 -5.66 -23.67 -3.93
C VAL A 28 -6.86 -24.54 -4.33
N GLY A 29 -7.65 -24.11 -5.31
CA GLY A 29 -8.81 -24.84 -5.82
C GLY A 29 -10.05 -24.79 -4.91
N HIS A 30 -9.94 -24.17 -3.73
CA HIS A 30 -11.04 -23.99 -2.79
C HIS A 30 -11.49 -22.53 -2.74
N TRP A 31 -12.78 -22.33 -2.51
CA TRP A 31 -13.35 -21.02 -2.25
C TRP A 31 -13.29 -20.75 -0.75
N ASP A 32 -12.39 -19.87 -0.33
CA ASP A 32 -12.39 -19.31 1.01
C ASP A 32 -12.82 -17.84 0.94
N GLU A 33 -13.84 -17.49 1.72
CA GLU A 33 -14.32 -16.12 1.84
C GLU A 33 -13.28 -15.23 2.55
N LEU A 34 -12.46 -15.82 3.42
CA LEU A 34 -11.44 -15.12 4.19
C LEU A 34 -10.39 -14.47 3.28
N ASP A 35 -9.99 -15.14 2.20
CA ASP A 35 -8.99 -14.65 1.25
C ASP A 35 -9.42 -13.34 0.58
N GLY A 36 -10.73 -13.18 0.32
CA GLY A 36 -11.27 -11.95 -0.23
C GLY A 36 -11.31 -10.82 0.76
N PHE A 37 -11.66 -11.11 2.00
CA PHE A 37 -11.60 -10.13 3.06
C PHE A 37 -10.16 -9.66 3.30
N ILE A 38 -9.20 -10.58 3.28
CA ILE A 38 -7.77 -10.28 3.40
C ILE A 38 -7.30 -9.37 2.25
N GLY A 39 -7.72 -9.67 1.00
CA GLY A 39 -7.44 -8.81 -0.15
C GLY A 39 -8.05 -7.42 -0.03
N LEU A 40 -9.29 -7.35 0.45
CA LEU A 40 -10.02 -6.10 0.68
C LEU A 40 -9.33 -5.23 1.73
N VAL A 41 -8.90 -5.82 2.84
CA VAL A 41 -8.09 -5.15 3.88
C VAL A 41 -6.74 -4.69 3.34
N GLY A 42 -6.11 -5.46 2.45
CA GLY A 42 -4.90 -5.04 1.74
C GLY A 42 -5.11 -3.79 0.90
N GLY A 43 -6.21 -3.73 0.14
CA GLY A 43 -6.58 -2.54 -0.62
C GLY A 43 -6.86 -1.31 0.26
N ILE A 44 -7.54 -1.50 1.39
CA ILE A 44 -7.78 -0.44 2.39
C ILE A 44 -6.47 0.11 2.97
N ALA A 45 -5.45 -0.75 3.18
CA ALA A 45 -4.16 -0.33 3.70
C ALA A 45 -3.29 0.41 2.66
N ALA A 46 -3.37 0.00 1.39
CA ALA A 46 -2.52 0.57 0.33
C ALA A 46 -3.04 1.91 -0.21
N ILE A 47 -4.36 2.05 -0.42
CA ILE A 47 -4.96 3.20 -1.12
C ILE A 47 -4.87 4.57 -0.41
N PRO A 48 -4.82 4.69 0.93
CA PRO A 48 -4.81 5.98 1.61
C PRO A 48 -3.60 6.85 1.24
N SER A 49 -2.48 6.21 0.89
CA SER A 49 -1.27 6.90 0.43
C SER A 49 -1.50 7.72 -0.86
N GLY A 50 -2.38 7.26 -1.76
CA GLY A 50 -2.52 7.81 -3.11
C GLY A 50 -3.92 8.29 -3.50
N CYS A 51 -4.93 8.17 -2.62
CA CYS A 51 -6.34 8.37 -2.99
C CYS A 51 -6.69 9.78 -3.51
N SER A 52 -5.90 10.80 -3.19
CA SER A 52 -6.06 12.18 -3.67
C SER A 52 -5.26 12.49 -4.93
N VAL A 53 -4.16 11.77 -5.16
CA VAL A 53 -3.12 12.08 -6.16
C VAL A 53 -3.04 11.10 -7.33
N VAL A 54 -3.74 9.96 -7.27
CA VAL A 54 -3.73 8.89 -8.28
C VAL A 54 -5.00 8.90 -9.15
N GLU A 55 -4.87 8.49 -10.41
CA GLU A 55 -6.00 8.34 -11.35
C GLU A 55 -6.79 7.03 -11.13
N PRO A 56 -8.09 6.98 -11.49
CA PRO A 56 -8.91 5.77 -11.33
C PRO A 56 -8.31 4.51 -11.98
N TRP A 57 -7.67 4.64 -13.15
CA TRP A 57 -7.04 3.51 -13.83
C TRP A 57 -5.81 2.99 -13.06
N ALA A 58 -5.02 3.89 -12.48
CA ALA A 58 -3.84 3.53 -11.69
C ALA A 58 -4.24 2.93 -10.32
N ALA A 59 -5.41 3.30 -9.79
CA ALA A 59 -5.99 2.69 -8.61
C ALA A 59 -6.29 1.19 -8.80
N VAL A 60 -6.79 0.81 -9.99
CA VAL A 60 -7.03 -0.58 -10.36
C VAL A 60 -5.71 -1.36 -10.44
N VAL A 61 -4.67 -0.76 -11.02
CA VAL A 61 -3.33 -1.38 -11.10
C VAL A 61 -2.72 -1.56 -9.71
N CYS A 62 -2.88 -0.58 -8.83
CA CYS A 62 -2.47 -0.69 -7.42
C CYS A 62 -3.19 -1.86 -6.74
N GLY A 63 -4.52 -1.95 -6.85
CA GLY A 63 -5.30 -3.05 -6.28
C GLY A 63 -4.88 -4.43 -6.81
N LEU A 64 -4.61 -4.55 -8.12
CA LEU A 64 -4.06 -5.76 -8.73
C LEU A 64 -2.70 -6.12 -8.14
N SER A 65 -1.77 -5.17 -8.07
CA SER A 65 -0.42 -5.41 -7.57
C SER A 65 -0.42 -5.86 -6.11
N VAL A 66 -1.25 -5.24 -5.27
CA VAL A 66 -1.43 -5.60 -3.86
C VAL A 66 -1.92 -7.04 -3.77
N ALA A 67 -2.95 -7.41 -4.53
CA ALA A 67 -3.48 -8.78 -4.57
C ALA A 67 -2.43 -9.80 -5.03
N PHE A 68 -1.68 -9.52 -6.09
CA PHE A 68 -0.62 -10.42 -6.56
C PHE A 68 0.44 -10.67 -5.51
N VAL A 69 0.89 -9.62 -4.81
CA VAL A 69 1.92 -9.83 -3.80
C VAL A 69 1.37 -10.47 -2.52
N LEU A 70 0.11 -10.21 -2.16
CA LEU A 70 -0.60 -10.95 -1.13
C LEU A 70 -0.61 -12.45 -1.41
N ILE A 71 -0.98 -12.84 -2.63
CA ILE A 71 -1.00 -14.24 -3.07
C ILE A 71 0.42 -14.83 -3.07
N GLY A 72 1.40 -14.07 -3.57
CA GLY A 72 2.80 -14.47 -3.60
C GLY A 72 3.40 -14.69 -2.21
N LEU A 73 3.14 -13.78 -1.26
CA LEU A 73 3.58 -13.93 0.13
C LEU A 73 2.92 -15.15 0.78
N ASN A 74 1.60 -15.34 0.62
CA ASN A 74 0.92 -16.50 1.18
C ASN A 74 1.56 -17.82 0.69
N HIS A 75 1.85 -17.92 -0.61
CA HIS A 75 2.54 -19.10 -1.15
C HIS A 75 3.98 -19.24 -0.62
N PHE A 76 4.70 -18.13 -0.46
CA PHE A 76 6.07 -18.12 0.04
C PHE A 76 6.17 -18.55 1.50
N VAL A 77 5.22 -18.11 2.34
CA VAL A 77 5.21 -18.49 3.75
C VAL A 77 4.88 -19.96 3.93
N LEU A 78 3.89 -20.49 3.20
CA LEU A 78 3.59 -21.92 3.17
C LEU A 78 4.81 -22.77 2.78
N ARG A 79 5.68 -22.25 1.92
CA ARG A 79 6.93 -22.92 1.50
C ARG A 79 8.02 -22.88 2.55
N LEU A 80 8.13 -21.80 3.32
CA LEU A 80 9.24 -21.57 4.24
C LEU A 80 8.96 -21.93 5.69
N ARG A 81 7.71 -22.26 6.05
CA ARG A 81 7.31 -22.62 7.43
C ARG A 81 7.83 -21.61 8.46
N PHE A 82 7.72 -20.32 8.16
CA PHE A 82 8.00 -19.26 9.13
C PHE A 82 6.96 -19.29 10.26
N ASP A 83 7.33 -18.80 11.44
CA ASP A 83 6.42 -18.67 12.59
C ASP A 83 5.31 -17.63 12.30
N ASP A 84 4.08 -17.93 12.75
CA ASP A 84 2.86 -17.11 12.61
C ASP A 84 3.04 -15.58 12.87
N PRO A 85 3.77 -15.11 13.92
CA PRO A 85 3.94 -13.68 14.16
C PRO A 85 4.81 -12.98 13.11
N PHE A 86 5.77 -13.68 12.51
CA PHE A 86 6.64 -13.11 11.49
C PHE A 86 5.93 -13.00 10.15
N GLU A 87 5.13 -14.01 9.81
CA GLU A 87 4.25 -14.01 8.64
C GLU A 87 3.29 -12.82 8.65
N ALA A 88 2.57 -12.64 9.77
CA ALA A 88 1.64 -11.54 9.92
C ALA A 88 2.35 -10.19 9.74
N ALA A 89 3.47 -9.97 10.44
CA ALA A 89 4.21 -8.71 10.37
C ALA A 89 4.64 -8.35 8.94
N GLN A 90 5.15 -9.32 8.17
CA GLN A 90 5.56 -9.10 6.79
C GLN A 90 4.37 -8.80 5.86
N LEU A 91 3.27 -9.53 6.00
CA LEU A 91 2.06 -9.32 5.21
C LEU A 91 1.46 -7.91 5.42
N TYR A 92 1.42 -7.42 6.66
CA TYR A 92 0.89 -6.08 6.96
C TYR A 92 1.85 -4.97 6.49
N CYS A 93 3.15 -5.10 6.76
CA CYS A 93 4.13 -4.10 6.32
C CYS A 93 4.17 -3.96 4.80
N TRP A 94 4.11 -5.08 4.09
CA TRP A 94 4.22 -5.08 2.64
C TRP A 94 3.03 -4.43 1.94
N ARG A 95 1.80 -4.59 2.47
CA ARG A 95 0.59 -3.95 1.93
C ARG A 95 0.70 -2.41 1.93
N GLY A 96 1.18 -1.84 3.03
CA GLY A 96 1.39 -0.39 3.16
C GLY A 96 2.57 0.10 2.32
N ALA A 97 3.68 -0.64 2.32
CA ALA A 97 4.88 -0.30 1.54
C ALA A 97 4.59 -0.21 0.05
N LEU A 98 3.83 -1.16 -0.51
CA LEU A 98 3.40 -1.11 -1.90
C LEU A 98 2.55 0.12 -2.21
N GLY A 99 1.65 0.52 -1.31
CA GLY A 99 0.86 1.74 -1.47
C GLY A 99 1.73 2.99 -1.60
N LEU A 100 2.71 3.15 -0.71
CA LEU A 100 3.66 4.28 -0.72
C LEU A 100 4.49 4.29 -2.01
N ILE A 101 5.01 3.13 -2.42
CA ILE A 101 5.78 2.97 -3.66
C ILE A 101 4.92 3.32 -4.88
N PHE A 102 3.67 2.83 -4.94
CA PHE A 102 2.74 3.13 -6.03
C PHE A 102 2.39 4.60 -6.10
N THR A 103 2.20 5.25 -4.95
CA THR A 103 1.97 6.69 -4.89
C THR A 103 3.18 7.46 -5.42
N GLY A 104 4.40 7.08 -5.04
CA GLY A 104 5.63 7.66 -5.57
C GLY A 104 5.83 7.45 -7.08
N LEU A 105 5.28 6.39 -7.66
CA LEU A 105 5.34 6.08 -9.09
C LEU A 105 4.27 6.82 -9.91
N PHE A 106 3.02 6.84 -9.44
CA PHE A 106 1.85 7.24 -10.23
C PHE A 106 1.19 8.56 -9.81
N ALA A 107 1.74 9.29 -8.83
CA ALA A 107 1.21 10.60 -8.46
C ALA A 107 1.24 11.58 -9.65
N LYS A 108 0.10 12.20 -9.96
CA LYS A 108 -0.01 13.12 -11.09
C LYS A 108 0.16 14.56 -10.64
N GLU A 109 1.00 15.33 -11.32
CA GLU A 109 1.29 16.75 -11.00
C GLU A 109 0.02 17.58 -10.80
N LYS A 110 -0.92 17.50 -11.75
CA LYS A 110 -2.21 18.21 -11.70
C LYS A 110 -3.00 17.90 -10.43
N PHE A 111 -2.87 16.70 -9.88
CA PHE A 111 -3.59 16.28 -8.69
C PHE A 111 -2.83 16.60 -7.41
N VAL A 112 -1.50 16.57 -7.42
CA VAL A 112 -0.66 17.06 -6.33
C VAL A 112 -0.88 18.56 -6.11
N ILE A 113 -0.88 19.35 -7.20
CA ILE A 113 -1.20 20.78 -7.20
C ILE A 113 -2.62 20.99 -6.65
N GLN A 114 -3.60 20.21 -7.11
CA GLN A 114 -4.99 20.35 -6.68
C GLN A 114 -5.23 19.93 -5.22
N ALA A 115 -4.51 18.93 -4.71
CA ALA A 115 -4.69 18.41 -3.36
C ALA A 115 -3.94 19.21 -2.29
N TYR A 116 -2.80 19.81 -2.65
CA TYR A 116 -1.89 20.42 -1.68
C TYR A 116 -1.73 21.95 -1.85
N ASN A 117 -2.26 22.60 -2.91
CA ASN A 117 -2.21 24.06 -3.00
C ASN A 117 -3.37 24.73 -2.28
N SER A 118 -3.01 25.65 -1.39
CA SER A 118 -3.92 26.64 -0.81
C SER A 118 -4.10 27.84 -1.76
N PRO A 119 -5.26 28.51 -1.76
CA PRO A 119 -5.46 29.70 -2.57
C PRO A 119 -4.55 30.82 -2.06
N GLY A 120 -3.43 31.07 -2.75
CA GLY A 120 -2.51 32.18 -2.44
C GLY A 120 -1.02 31.84 -2.45
N GLU A 121 -0.63 30.57 -2.57
CA GLU A 121 0.79 30.19 -2.62
C GLU A 121 1.24 30.03 -4.08
N SER A 122 2.37 30.66 -4.44
CA SER A 122 2.98 30.54 -5.77
C SER A 122 3.17 29.07 -6.12
N VAL A 123 2.93 28.70 -7.38
CA VAL A 123 3.08 27.34 -7.94
C VAL A 123 4.53 26.87 -7.76
N LEU A 124 4.88 26.45 -6.55
CA LEU A 124 6.14 25.77 -6.28
C LEU A 124 5.98 24.39 -6.90
N SER A 125 6.87 24.09 -7.86
CA SER A 125 6.95 22.81 -8.55
C SER A 125 7.11 21.71 -7.49
N ARG A 126 6.00 21.12 -7.06
CA ARG A 126 6.02 20.02 -6.09
C ARG A 126 6.41 18.75 -6.83
N PRO A 127 7.29 17.92 -6.26
CA PRO A 127 7.70 16.68 -6.90
C PRO A 127 6.48 15.78 -7.13
N PHE A 128 6.37 15.23 -8.32
CA PHE A 128 5.27 14.35 -8.75
C PHE A 128 5.81 12.99 -9.20
N GLY A 129 4.92 12.06 -9.53
CA GLY A 129 5.26 10.66 -9.73
C GLY A 129 6.32 10.43 -10.81
N LEU A 130 7.20 9.47 -10.56
CA LEU A 130 8.32 9.12 -11.44
C LEU A 130 7.85 8.79 -12.87
N LEU A 131 6.77 8.01 -13.00
CA LEU A 131 6.21 7.63 -14.30
C LEU A 131 5.39 8.75 -14.96
N MET A 132 5.06 9.80 -14.21
CA MET A 132 4.39 11.00 -14.72
C MET A 132 5.38 12.09 -15.14
N GLY A 133 6.68 11.83 -15.05
CA GLY A 133 7.75 12.76 -15.45
C GLY A 133 8.29 13.64 -14.31
N GLY A 134 7.92 13.37 -13.05
CA GLY A 134 8.21 14.24 -11.90
C GLY A 134 9.50 13.99 -11.14
N GLY A 135 10.35 13.08 -11.64
CA GLY A 135 11.66 12.76 -11.06
C GLY A 135 11.60 11.76 -9.90
N TRP A 136 12.75 11.59 -9.24
CA TRP A 136 12.95 10.61 -8.16
C TRP A 136 12.63 11.16 -6.76
N ASP A 137 12.38 12.46 -6.64
CA ASP A 137 12.23 13.13 -5.34
C ASP A 137 11.02 12.63 -4.56
N LEU A 138 9.88 12.43 -5.23
CA LEU A 138 8.67 11.92 -4.58
C LEU A 138 8.85 10.45 -4.15
N LEU A 139 9.45 9.62 -5.01
CA LEU A 139 9.71 8.22 -4.69
C LEU A 139 10.74 8.08 -3.56
N GLY A 140 11.78 8.92 -3.56
CA GLY A 140 12.76 9.01 -2.49
C GLY A 140 12.12 9.39 -1.15
N ALA A 141 11.23 10.39 -1.14
CA ALA A 141 10.50 10.77 0.06
C ALA A 141 9.64 9.61 0.61
N GLN A 142 8.93 8.89 -0.26
CA GLN A 142 8.11 7.73 0.14
C GLN A 142 8.97 6.57 0.70
N VAL A 143 10.16 6.34 0.14
CA VAL A 143 11.10 5.34 0.65
C VAL A 143 11.68 5.74 2.00
N VAL A 144 12.04 7.02 2.18
CA VAL A 144 12.52 7.53 3.47
C VAL A 144 11.43 7.43 4.54
N GLU A 145 10.19 7.75 4.19
CA GLU A 145 9.02 7.57 5.08
C GLU A 145 8.85 6.10 5.48
N LEU A 146 8.92 5.17 4.52
CA LEU A 146 8.86 3.74 4.79
C LEU A 146 9.97 3.29 5.75
N LEU A 147 11.21 3.71 5.51
CA LEU A 147 12.36 3.38 6.37
C LEU A 147 12.20 3.97 7.78
N ALA A 148 11.68 5.21 7.89
CA ALA A 148 11.41 5.85 9.16
C ALA A 148 10.35 5.10 9.97
N ILE A 149 9.26 4.66 9.32
CA ILE A 149 8.21 3.85 9.95
C ILE A 149 8.78 2.51 10.42
N VAL A 150 9.52 1.80 9.56
CA VAL A 150 10.13 0.51 9.92
C VAL A 150 11.10 0.67 11.08
N GLY A 151 11.96 1.69 11.04
CA GLY A 151 12.89 1.99 12.11
C GLY A 151 12.17 2.29 13.44
N TRP A 152 11.16 3.17 13.40
CA TRP A 152 10.37 3.54 14.58
C TRP A 152 9.62 2.35 15.19
N VAL A 153 8.94 1.56 14.36
CA VAL A 153 8.18 0.37 14.80
C VAL A 153 9.11 -0.68 15.39
N SER A 154 10.28 -0.89 14.76
CA SER A 154 11.29 -1.84 15.25
C SER A 154 11.84 -1.41 16.61
N VAL A 155 12.20 -0.15 16.78
CA VAL A 155 12.75 0.38 18.05
C VAL A 155 11.71 0.29 19.18
N THR A 156 10.46 0.68 18.91
CA THR A 156 9.39 0.68 19.92
C THR A 156 8.99 -0.73 20.35
N HIS A 157 8.81 -1.67 19.41
CA HIS A 157 8.49 -3.06 19.74
C HIS A 157 9.65 -3.76 20.45
N PHE A 158 10.88 -3.54 19.99
CA PHE A 158 12.07 -4.08 20.63
C PHE A 158 12.17 -3.57 22.06
N SER A 159 12.09 -2.25 22.28
CA SER A 159 12.17 -1.66 23.62
C SER A 159 11.12 -2.20 24.59
N GLY A 160 9.88 -2.42 24.14
CA GLY A 160 8.82 -2.98 24.98
C GLY A 160 9.06 -4.45 25.35
N PHE A 161 9.66 -5.22 24.45
CA PHE A 161 10.02 -6.61 24.72
C PHE A 161 11.09 -6.74 25.82
N TYR A 162 12.09 -5.85 25.84
CA TYR A 162 13.11 -5.86 26.91
C TYR A 162 12.52 -5.52 28.28
N THR A 163 11.58 -4.57 28.36
CA THR A 163 10.96 -4.20 29.64
C THR A 163 10.09 -5.31 30.21
N SER A 164 9.46 -6.15 29.37
CA SER A 164 8.67 -7.31 29.83
C SER A 164 9.52 -8.52 30.26
N LEU A 165 10.79 -8.59 29.89
CA LEU A 165 11.71 -9.63 30.37
C LEU A 165 12.29 -9.32 31.77
N GLU A 166 12.21 -8.05 32.19
CA GLU A 166 12.71 -7.57 33.49
C GLU A 166 11.63 -7.50 34.59
N SER A 167 10.37 -7.84 34.28
CA SER A 167 9.22 -7.85 35.21
C SER A 167 8.72 -9.26 35.54
#